data_AF-A0A0N4YJ48-F1
#
_entry.id   AF-A0A0N4YJ48-F1
#
_cell.length_a   1.000
_cell.length_b   1.000
_cell.length_c   1.000
_cell.angle_alpha   90.00
_cell.angle_beta   90.00
_cell.angle_gamma   90.00
#
_symmetry.space_group_name_H-M   'P 1'
#
loop_
_entity.id
_entity.type
_entity.pdbx_description
1 polymer ?
#
loop_
_entity_poly.entity_id
_entity_poly.type
_entity_poly.pdbx_seq_one_letter_code
_entity_poly.pdbx_strand_id
1 'polypeptide(L)'
;MDNAPPHRAKRTKEAMKKESIEVVAHPAYSPDISPCDYAAFRSLAGFLKNKRYSQRQDLQRAVNEWIDSKPASFWEDAINSLPNRWRQIVATHGEYVD
;
A
#
# COMPACT_ATOMS: atom_id res chain seq x y z
N MET A 1 1.78 -6.98 -0.12
CA MET A 1 0.48 -7.67 -0.02
C MET A 1 0.36 -8.18 1.39
N ASP A 2 -0.75 -7.90 2.05
CA ASP A 2 -0.98 -8.33 3.43
C ASP A 2 -1.36 -9.81 3.50
N ASN A 3 -1.51 -10.32 4.72
CA ASN A 3 -1.80 -11.73 5.00
C ASN A 3 -3.31 -12.06 5.03
N ALA A 4 -4.17 -11.25 4.43
CA ALA A 4 -5.60 -11.51 4.38
C ALA A 4 -5.90 -12.93 3.83
N PRO A 5 -6.97 -13.61 4.31
CA PRO A 5 -7.28 -14.98 3.89
C PRO A 5 -7.33 -15.19 2.36
N PRO A 6 -7.90 -14.29 1.55
CA PRO A 6 -7.88 -14.42 0.09
C PRO A 6 -6.47 -14.41 -0.51
N HIS A 7 -5.54 -13.63 0.06
CA HIS A 7 -4.16 -13.55 -0.42
C HIS A 7 -3.34 -14.80 -0.08
N ARG A 8 -3.72 -15.51 0.99
CA ARG A 8 -3.07 -16.76 1.44
C ARG A 8 -3.72 -18.03 0.88
N ALA A 9 -4.84 -17.91 0.17
CA ALA A 9 -5.54 -19.05 -0.40
C ALA A 9 -4.63 -19.84 -1.37
N LYS A 10 -4.85 -21.16 -1.45
CA LYS A 10 -4.13 -22.06 -2.38
C LYS A 10 -4.19 -21.54 -3.83
N ARG A 11 -5.42 -21.16 -4.24
CA ARG A 11 -5.79 -20.22 -5.31
C ARG A 11 -4.67 -19.27 -5.73
N THR A 12 -4.49 -18.30 -4.86
CA THR A 12 -3.64 -17.13 -5.05
C THR A 12 -2.17 -17.52 -5.03
N LYS A 13 -1.75 -18.42 -4.14
CA LYS A 13 -0.35 -18.89 -4.06
C LYS A 13 0.10 -19.60 -5.34
N GLU A 14 -0.76 -20.44 -5.91
CA GLU A 14 -0.48 -21.13 -7.17
C GLU A 14 -0.37 -20.14 -8.34
N ALA A 15 -1.25 -19.12 -8.38
CA ALA A 15 -1.16 -18.05 -9.36
C ALA A 15 0.13 -17.23 -9.21
N MET A 16 0.48 -16.78 -8.00
CA MET A 16 1.72 -16.04 -7.74
C MET A 16 2.96 -16.83 -8.16
N LYS A 17 2.99 -18.15 -7.88
CA LYS A 17 4.06 -19.04 -8.30
C LYS A 17 4.14 -19.15 -9.83
N LYS A 18 3.00 -19.29 -10.51
CA LYS A 18 2.94 -19.36 -11.98
C LYS A 18 3.51 -18.10 -12.63
N GLU A 19 3.20 -16.94 -12.07
CA GLU A 19 3.71 -15.64 -12.54
C GLU A 19 5.12 -15.31 -12.03
N SER A 20 5.79 -16.24 -11.32
CA SER A 20 7.13 -16.04 -10.73
C SER A 20 7.24 -14.83 -9.81
N ILE A 21 6.16 -14.49 -9.10
CA ILE A 21 6.13 -13.37 -8.15
C ILE A 21 6.65 -13.86 -6.79
N GLU A 22 7.72 -13.25 -6.30
CA GLU A 22 8.20 -13.46 -4.93
C GLU A 22 7.30 -12.73 -3.93
N VAL A 23 6.75 -13.49 -2.98
CA VAL A 23 5.91 -12.93 -1.91
C VAL A 23 6.77 -12.65 -0.69
N VAL A 24 6.96 -11.37 -0.39
CA VAL A 24 7.67 -10.91 0.82
C VAL A 24 6.81 -11.14 2.07
N ALA A 25 7.44 -11.58 3.16
CA ALA A 25 6.77 -11.77 4.44
C ALA A 25 6.21 -10.43 4.97
N HIS A 26 4.96 -10.46 5.43
CA HIS A 26 4.27 -9.28 5.97
C HIS A 26 3.71 -9.64 7.36
N PRO A 27 4.16 -9.03 8.47
CA PRO A 27 3.57 -9.24 9.79
C PRO A 27 2.07 -8.87 9.84
N ALA A 28 1.36 -9.45 10.81
CA ALA A 28 -0.05 -9.12 11.03
C ALA A 28 -0.20 -7.70 11.59
N TYR A 29 -1.24 -6.99 11.16
CA TYR A 29 -1.59 -5.65 11.64
C TYR A 29 -0.48 -4.61 11.47
N SER A 30 0.31 -4.67 10.39
CA SER A 30 1.42 -3.73 10.14
C SER A 30 1.17 -2.85 8.91
N PRO A 31 0.24 -1.89 8.96
CA PRO A 31 0.02 -0.94 7.86
C PRO A 31 1.21 0.01 7.67
N ASP A 32 2.01 0.24 8.71
CA ASP A 32 3.23 1.06 8.74
C ASP A 32 4.39 0.51 7.90
N ILE A 33 4.33 -0.76 7.48
CA ILE A 33 5.26 -1.37 6.51
C ILE A 33 4.66 -1.54 5.11
N SER A 34 3.42 -1.11 4.89
CA SER A 34 2.73 -1.21 3.61
C SER A 34 2.81 0.14 2.87
N PRO A 35 3.57 0.25 1.77
CA PRO A 35 3.69 1.50 1.02
C PRO A 35 2.35 2.04 0.53
N CYS A 36 1.42 1.15 0.21
CA CYS A 36 0.05 1.52 -0.14
C CYS A 36 -0.64 2.25 1.02
N ASP A 37 -0.50 1.76 2.25
CA ASP A 37 -1.20 2.32 3.41
C ASP A 37 -0.55 3.61 3.90
N TYR A 38 0.77 3.60 4.19
CA TYR A 38 1.42 4.78 4.80
C TYR A 38 1.65 5.93 3.82
N ALA A 39 1.76 5.67 2.51
CA ALA A 39 2.02 6.70 1.49
C ALA A 39 0.83 6.94 0.57
N ALA A 40 0.45 5.94 -0.25
CA ALA A 40 -0.52 6.14 -1.33
C ALA A 40 -1.92 6.50 -0.80
N PHE A 41 -2.49 5.65 0.06
CA PHE A 41 -3.83 5.85 0.63
C PHE A 41 -3.88 7.03 1.59
N ARG A 42 -2.82 7.29 2.35
CA ARG A 42 -2.72 8.51 3.18
C ARG A 42 -2.83 9.77 2.33
N SER A 43 -2.10 9.84 1.22
CA SER A 43 -2.13 10.96 0.28
C SER A 43 -3.46 11.05 -0.48
N LEU A 44 -4.02 9.92 -0.91
CA LEU A 44 -5.32 9.86 -1.58
C LEU A 44 -6.46 10.28 -0.64
N ALA A 45 -6.45 9.87 0.62
CA ALA A 45 -7.43 10.29 1.62
C ALA A 45 -7.42 11.82 1.81
N GLY A 46 -6.23 12.43 1.80
CA GLY A 46 -6.08 13.89 1.77
C GLY A 46 -6.73 14.52 0.53
N PHE A 47 -6.50 13.95 -0.65
CA PHE A 47 -7.11 14.42 -1.90
C PHE A 47 -8.64 14.26 -1.95
N LEU A 48 -9.16 13.18 -1.38
CA LEU A 48 -10.60 12.88 -1.34
C LEU A 48 -11.34 13.61 -0.22
N LYS A 49 -10.61 14.22 0.72
CA LYS A 49 -11.19 14.92 1.87
C LYS A 49 -12.19 15.98 1.41
N ASN A 50 -13.39 15.95 2.01
CA ASN A 50 -14.51 16.85 1.73
C ASN A 50 -15.08 16.78 0.29
N LYS A 51 -14.65 15.82 -0.53
CA LYS A 51 -15.26 15.59 -1.85
C LYS A 51 -16.42 14.62 -1.73
N ARG A 52 -17.50 14.89 -2.46
CA ARG A 52 -18.66 14.00 -2.59
C ARG A 52 -18.85 13.65 -4.06
N TYR A 53 -19.02 12.37 -4.32
CA TYR A 53 -19.25 11.84 -5.66
C TYR A 53 -20.61 11.14 -5.66
N SER A 54 -21.47 11.51 -6.60
CA SER A 54 -22.82 10.95 -6.72
C SER A 54 -22.82 9.61 -7.47
N GLN A 55 -21.82 9.38 -8.32
CA GLN A 55 -21.66 8.16 -9.10
C GLN A 55 -20.29 7.53 -8.89
N ARG A 56 -20.24 6.20 -9.01
CA ARG A 56 -18.99 5.44 -8.92
C ARG A 56 -17.99 5.85 -10.01
N GLN A 57 -18.48 6.15 -11.22
CA GLN A 57 -17.64 6.56 -12.34
C GLN A 57 -16.90 7.88 -12.04
N ASP A 58 -17.53 8.81 -11.31
CA ASP A 58 -16.92 10.09 -10.97
C ASP A 58 -15.78 9.90 -9.94
N LEU A 59 -16.00 9.04 -8.94
CA LEU A 59 -14.96 8.66 -7.99
C LEU A 59 -13.79 7.96 -8.68
N GLN A 60 -14.08 7.02 -9.58
CA GLN A 60 -13.05 6.29 -10.33
C GLN A 60 -12.20 7.24 -11.18
N ARG A 61 -12.84 8.20 -11.87
CA ARG A 61 -12.14 9.22 -12.65
C ARG A 61 -11.24 10.07 -11.77
N ALA A 62 -11.74 10.55 -10.63
CA ALA A 62 -10.96 11.37 -9.72
C ALA A 62 -9.77 10.62 -9.10
N VAL A 63 -9.92 9.32 -8.82
CA VAL A 63 -8.80 8.48 -8.36
C VAL A 63 -7.76 8.32 -9.46
N ASN A 64 -8.16 8.07 -10.71
CA ASN A 64 -7.23 7.96 -11.83
C ASN A 64 -6.48 9.27 -12.07
N GLU A 65 -7.20 10.41 -12.09
CA GLU A 65 -6.58 11.74 -12.19
C GLU A 65 -5.59 12.00 -11.05
N TRP A 66 -5.90 11.54 -9.83
CA TRP A 66 -4.97 11.64 -8.71
C TRP A 66 -3.73 10.78 -8.92
N ILE A 67 -3.85 9.53 -9.41
CA ILE A 67 -2.71 8.66 -9.72
C ILE A 67 -1.83 9.31 -10.77
N ASP A 68 -2.42 9.78 -11.87
CA ASP A 68 -1.72 10.40 -13.01
C ASP A 68 -1.04 11.71 -12.61
N SER A 69 -1.55 12.39 -11.58
CA SER A 69 -0.92 13.61 -11.05
C SER A 69 0.36 13.36 -10.24
N LYS A 70 0.66 12.12 -9.84
CA LYS A 70 1.82 11.83 -8.99
C LYS A 70 3.08 11.66 -9.85
N PRO A 71 4.18 12.38 -9.52
CA PRO A 71 5.45 12.15 -10.18
C PRO A 71 5.99 10.75 -9.85
N ALA A 72 6.85 10.20 -10.71
CA ALA A 72 7.50 8.91 -10.45
C ALA A 72 8.21 8.88 -9.07
N SER A 73 8.85 9.99 -8.70
CA SER A 73 9.53 10.15 -7.41
C SER A 73 8.61 9.90 -6.20
N PHE A 74 7.32 10.22 -6.28
CA PHE A 74 6.38 9.94 -5.19
C PHE A 74 6.28 8.43 -4.88
N TRP A 75 6.27 7.60 -5.91
CA TRP A 75 6.20 6.14 -5.78
C TRP A 75 7.55 5.55 -5.38
N GLU A 76 8.63 6.07 -5.96
CA GLU A 76 9.99 5.68 -5.62
C GLU A 76 10.31 5.98 -4.15
N ASP A 77 10.00 7.19 -3.67
CA ASP A 77 10.22 7.60 -2.29
C ASP A 77 9.46 6.72 -1.30
N ALA A 78 8.22 6.33 -1.63
CA ALA A 78 7.45 5.40 -0.82
C ALA A 78 8.21 4.06 -0.67
N ILE A 79 8.58 3.42 -1.77
CA ILE A 79 9.32 2.15 -1.74
C ILE A 79 10.69 2.29 -1.06
N ASN A 80 11.43 3.34 -1.38
CA ASN A 80 12.77 3.60 -0.84
C ASN A 80 12.75 3.96 0.65
N SER A 81 11.60 4.31 1.22
CA SER A 81 11.45 4.54 2.66
C SER A 81 11.38 3.24 3.48
N LEU A 82 11.05 2.09 2.86
CA LEU A 82 10.88 0.80 3.55
C LEU A 82 12.08 0.39 4.42
N PRO A 83 13.34 0.45 3.95
CA PRO A 83 14.48 0.07 4.77
C PRO A 83 14.62 0.93 6.03
N ASN A 84 14.26 2.21 5.97
CA ASN A 84 14.28 3.08 7.14
C ASN A 84 13.17 2.72 8.14
N ARG A 85 11.96 2.47 7.64
CA ARG A 85 10.83 2.02 8.46
C ARG A 85 11.11 0.70 9.16
N TRP A 86 11.68 -0.28 8.45
CA TRP A 86 12.09 -1.55 9.04
C TRP A 86 13.13 -1.35 10.16
N ARG A 87 14.13 -0.48 9.95
CA ARG A 87 15.11 -0.15 11.00
C ARG A 87 14.45 0.45 12.24
N GLN A 88 13.47 1.32 12.07
CA GLN A 88 12.73 1.91 13.19
C GLN A 88 11.93 0.84 13.94
N ILE A 89 11.19 -0.02 13.25
CA ILE A 89 10.39 -1.10 13.87
C ILE A 89 11.29 -2.07 14.66
N VAL A 90 12.46 -2.41 14.13
CA VAL A 90 13.43 -3.24 14.85
C VAL A 90 13.95 -2.52 16.10
N ALA A 91 14.27 -1.23 15.99
CA ALA A 91 14.74 -0.43 17.12
C ALA A 91 13.67 -0.22 18.20
N THR A 92 12.39 -0.24 17.84
CA THR A 92 11.26 -0.17 18.77
C THR A 92 10.74 -1.53 19.22
N HIS A 93 11.46 -2.62 18.93
CA HIS A 93 11.08 -3.98 19.28
C HIS A 93 9.70 -4.43 18.74
N GLY A 94 9.32 -3.92 17.57
CA GLY A 94 8.06 -4.27 16.90
C GLY A 94 6.90 -3.33 17.16
N GLU A 95 7.11 -2.23 17.89
CA GLU A 95 6.09 -1.18 18.04
C GLU A 95 5.89 -0.39 16.74
N TYR A 96 4.69 0.19 16.60
CA TYR A 96 4.28 0.98 15.45
C TYR A 96 5.18 2.20 15.20
N VAL A 97 5.37 2.54 13.92
CA VAL A 97 6.15 3.71 13.48
C VAL A 97 5.35 4.58 12.50
N ASP A 98 5.61 5.90 12.53
CA ASP A 98 5.00 6.88 11.62
C ASP A 98 5.75 7.04 10.30
#